data_AF-A0A2G2N6S3-F1
#
_entry.id   AF-A0A2G2N6S3-F1
#
_cell.length_a   1.000
_cell.length_b   1.000
_cell.length_c   1.000
_cell.angle_alpha   90.00
_cell.angle_beta   90.00
_cell.angle_gamma   90.00
#
_symmetry.space_group_name_H-M   'P 1'
#
loop_
_entity.id
_entity.type
_entity.pdbx_description
1 polymer ?
#
loop_
_entity_poly.entity_id
_entity_poly.type
_entity_poly.pdbx_seq_one_letter_code
_entity_poly.pdbx_strand_id
1 'polypeptide(L)'
;MIDLREQSEVQLEAPRRSMNWYLNQLEHKASVEKHLDLLPLCSLFFARYCESIFEYQIRRITCTVIHITRDDEPLKRWQVLRGAGLSEQRLTDLARRFLEEVLEI
;
A
#
# COMPACT_ATOMS: atom_id res chain seq x y z
N MET A 1 8.13 15.48 -5.11
CA MET A 1 7.08 14.54 -4.66
C MET A 1 6.58 13.65 -5.81
N ILE A 2 6.41 14.16 -7.03
CA ILE A 2 6.06 13.32 -8.20
C ILE A 2 7.14 12.26 -8.46
N ASP A 3 8.41 12.64 -8.55
CA ASP A 3 9.51 11.69 -8.78
C ASP A 3 9.61 10.62 -7.67
N LEU A 4 9.40 11.04 -6.41
CA LEU A 4 9.35 10.12 -5.27
C LEU A 4 8.22 9.10 -5.41
N ARG A 5 7.04 9.53 -5.87
CA ARG A 5 5.92 8.64 -6.15
C ARG A 5 6.32 7.63 -7.23
N GLU A 6 6.85 8.09 -8.36
CA GLU A 6 7.27 7.22 -9.47
C GLU A 6 8.30 6.18 -9.05
N GLN A 7 9.33 6.58 -8.30
CA GLN A 7 10.34 5.67 -7.75
C GLN A 7 9.73 4.66 -6.78
N SER A 8 8.73 5.08 -5.99
CA SER A 8 8.07 4.17 -5.07
C SER A 8 7.18 3.15 -5.78
N GLU A 9 6.57 3.49 -6.93
CA GLU A 9 5.66 2.60 -7.69
C GLU A 9 6.30 1.26 -8.05
N VAL A 10 7.59 1.26 -8.37
CA VAL A 10 8.33 0.03 -8.71
C VAL A 10 8.71 -0.81 -7.49
N GLN A 11 8.66 -0.23 -6.28
CA GLN A 11 8.98 -0.93 -5.04
C GLN A 11 7.72 -1.50 -4.39
N LEU A 12 7.32 -2.67 -4.84
CA LEU A 12 6.08 -3.31 -4.43
C LEU A 12 6.07 -3.80 -2.97
N GLU A 13 7.25 -4.00 -2.38
CA GLU A 13 7.41 -4.42 -0.97
C GLU A 13 7.58 -3.25 0.00
N ALA A 14 7.62 -2.01 -0.51
CA ALA A 14 7.81 -0.83 0.32
C ALA A 14 6.64 -0.62 1.31
N PRO A 15 6.89 0.08 2.43
CA PRO A 15 5.84 0.47 3.37
C PRO A 15 4.67 1.20 2.71
N ARG A 16 3.55 1.31 3.43
CA ARG A 16 2.40 2.09 2.96
C ARG A 16 2.80 3.53 2.68
N ARG A 17 2.50 4.02 1.48
CA ARG A 17 2.72 5.39 1.03
C ARG A 17 1.66 6.32 1.60
N SER A 18 1.63 6.43 2.92
CA SER A 18 0.77 7.36 3.65
C SER A 18 1.27 8.80 3.54
N MET A 19 0.45 9.78 3.91
CA MET A 19 0.88 11.18 3.98
C MET A 19 2.13 11.32 4.86
N ASN A 20 2.14 10.68 6.04
CA ASN A 20 3.30 10.67 6.92
C ASN A 20 4.53 10.01 6.27
N TRP A 21 4.33 8.95 5.47
CA TRP A 21 5.45 8.33 4.74
C TRP A 21 6.10 9.31 3.77
N TYR A 22 5.29 10.00 2.95
CA TYR A 22 5.77 11.02 2.03
C TYR A 22 6.41 12.21 2.76
N LEU A 23 5.79 12.71 3.83
CA LEU A 23 6.33 13.82 4.63
C LEU A 23 7.69 13.47 5.23
N ASN A 24 7.91 12.23 5.68
CA ASN A 24 9.20 11.79 6.20
C ASN A 24 10.30 11.71 5.13
N GLN A 25 9.98 11.81 3.84
CA GLN A 25 10.96 11.93 2.77
C GLN A 25 11.38 13.39 2.50
N LEU A 26 10.75 14.37 3.18
CA LEU A 26 11.03 15.79 3.00
C LEU A 26 11.96 16.29 4.11
N GLU A 27 12.93 17.14 3.74
CA GLU A 27 13.85 17.76 4.69
C GLU A 27 13.12 18.61 5.75
N HIS A 28 12.07 19.31 5.36
CA HIS A 28 11.30 20.21 6.23
C HIS A 28 9.89 19.70 6.54
N LYS A 29 9.77 18.41 6.90
CA LYS A 29 8.47 17.75 7.14
C LYS A 29 7.51 18.54 8.05
N ALA A 30 8.01 19.05 9.18
CA ALA A 30 7.19 19.72 10.18
C ALA A 30 6.60 21.04 9.65
N SER A 31 7.36 21.76 8.83
CA SER A 31 6.90 23.00 8.20
C SER A 31 5.83 22.73 7.15
N VAL A 32 6.01 21.68 6.34
CA VAL A 32 5.02 21.29 5.31
C VAL A 32 3.73 20.78 5.95
N GLU A 33 3.84 19.94 6.97
CA GLU A 33 2.68 19.41 7.71
C GLU A 33 1.88 20.51 8.39
N LYS A 34 2.56 21.45 9.05
CA LYS A 34 1.91 22.56 9.78
C LYS A 34 1.18 23.56 8.87
N HIS A 35 1.67 23.76 7.64
CA HIS A 35 1.14 24.76 6.70
C HIS A 35 0.51 24.11 5.46
N LEU A 36 0.04 22.87 5.57
CA LEU A 36 -0.49 22.11 4.45
C LEU A 36 -1.75 22.76 3.84
N ASP A 37 -2.53 23.47 4.66
CA ASP A 37 -3.67 24.30 4.28
C ASP A 37 -3.29 25.44 3.33
N LEU A 38 -2.07 25.97 3.44
CA LEU A 38 -1.51 26.98 2.55
C LEU A 38 -0.88 26.39 1.28
N LEU A 39 -0.84 25.05 1.16
CA LEU A 39 -0.19 24.31 0.08
C LEU A 39 -1.23 23.45 -0.68
N PRO A 40 -2.11 24.05 -1.49
CA PRO A 40 -3.19 23.34 -2.15
C PRO A 40 -2.70 22.22 -3.08
N LEU A 41 -1.56 22.41 -3.76
CA LEU A 41 -0.97 21.37 -4.61
C LEU A 41 -0.45 20.17 -3.80
N CYS A 42 0.13 20.41 -2.62
CA CYS A 42 0.55 19.33 -1.72
C CYS A 42 -0.68 18.59 -1.17
N SER A 43 -1.72 19.33 -0.77
CA SER A 43 -2.99 18.76 -0.33
C SER A 43 -3.63 17.87 -1.39
N LEU A 44 -3.72 18.35 -2.65
CA LEU A 44 -4.23 17.57 -3.78
C LEU A 44 -3.37 16.35 -4.06
N PHE A 45 -2.04 16.47 -3.98
CA PHE A 45 -1.15 15.33 -4.13
C PHE A 45 -1.45 14.25 -3.09
N PHE A 46 -1.54 14.61 -1.81
CA PHE A 46 -1.80 13.63 -0.76
C PHE A 46 -3.16 12.99 -0.91
N ALA A 47 -4.20 13.77 -1.25
CA ALA A 47 -5.53 13.24 -1.53
C ALA A 47 -5.53 12.23 -2.69
N ARG A 48 -4.66 12.43 -3.69
CA ARG A 48 -4.62 11.60 -4.91
C ARG A 48 -3.71 10.37 -4.81
N TYR A 49 -2.62 10.46 -4.06
CA TYR A 49 -1.52 9.48 -4.11
C TYR A 49 -1.17 8.82 -2.77
N CYS A 50 -1.81 9.23 -1.66
CA CYS A 50 -1.66 8.47 -0.43
C CYS A 50 -2.43 7.15 -0.53
N GLU A 51 -1.76 6.05 -0.24
CA GLU A 51 -2.42 4.76 -0.13
C GLU A 51 -3.32 4.72 1.11
N SER A 52 -4.57 4.38 0.88
CA SER A 52 -5.49 3.92 1.91
C SER A 52 -5.02 2.59 2.53
N ILE A 53 -5.65 2.17 3.63
CA ILE A 53 -5.30 0.90 4.28
C ILE A 53 -5.63 -0.29 3.36
N PHE A 54 -6.79 -0.27 2.69
CA PHE A 54 -7.18 -1.39 1.85
C PHE A 54 -6.31 -1.50 0.58
N GLU A 55 -5.95 -0.38 -0.06
CA GLU A 55 -5.04 -0.38 -1.21
C GLU A 55 -3.68 -0.98 -0.85
N TYR A 56 -3.13 -0.60 0.32
CA TYR A 56 -1.89 -1.17 0.81
C TYR A 56 -1.98 -2.68 1.07
N GLN A 57 -3.10 -3.13 1.64
CA GLN A 57 -3.34 -4.55 1.87
C GLN A 57 -3.43 -5.31 0.55
N ILE A 58 -4.20 -4.80 -0.42
CA ILE A 58 -4.33 -5.38 -1.77
C ILE A 58 -2.96 -5.47 -2.44
N ARG A 59 -2.16 -4.39 -2.43
CA ARG A 59 -0.80 -4.42 -3.00
C ARG A 59 0.04 -5.55 -2.41
N ARG A 60 0.07 -5.70 -1.08
CA ARG A 60 0.83 -6.77 -0.42
C ARG A 60 0.30 -8.17 -0.77
N ILE A 61 -1.02 -8.33 -0.85
CA ILE A 61 -1.65 -9.59 -1.28
C ILE A 61 -1.22 -9.92 -2.71
N THR A 62 -1.34 -8.97 -3.64
CA THR A 62 -0.92 -9.13 -5.05
C THR A 62 0.55 -9.53 -5.15
N CYS A 63 1.43 -8.89 -4.39
CA CYS A 63 2.86 -9.24 -4.38
C CYS A 63 3.06 -10.69 -3.97
N THR A 64 2.48 -11.10 -2.85
CA THR A 64 2.61 -12.46 -2.33
C THR A 64 2.06 -13.49 -3.30
N VAL A 65 0.92 -13.21 -3.93
CA VAL A 65 0.31 -14.09 -4.94
C VAL A 65 1.22 -14.24 -6.16
N ILE A 66 1.82 -13.16 -6.66
CA ILE A 66 2.78 -13.21 -7.76
C ILE A 66 4.00 -14.07 -7.40
N HIS A 67 4.50 -13.97 -6.17
CA HIS A 67 5.64 -14.79 -5.73
C HIS A 67 5.26 -16.27 -5.67
N ILE A 68 4.15 -16.62 -5.02
CA ILE A 68 3.70 -18.02 -4.88
C ILE A 68 3.42 -18.65 -6.25
N THR A 69 2.75 -17.91 -7.15
CA THR A 69 2.42 -18.41 -8.50
C THR A 69 3.65 -18.60 -9.39
N ARG A 70 4.71 -17.79 -9.19
CA ARG A 70 6.00 -18.00 -9.89
C ARG A 70 6.69 -19.29 -9.48
N ASP A 71 6.44 -19.76 -8.26
CA ASP A 71 7.02 -20.99 -7.72
C ASP A 71 6.16 -22.24 -8.05
N ASP A 72 5.12 -22.09 -8.88
CA ASP A 72 4.14 -23.14 -9.25
C ASP A 72 3.43 -23.78 -8.04
N GLU A 73 3.37 -23.05 -6.92
CA GLU A 73 2.72 -23.51 -5.70
C GLU A 73 1.21 -23.19 -5.72
N PRO A 74 0.37 -24.08 -5.18
CA PRO A 74 -1.06 -23.82 -5.06
C PRO A 74 -1.33 -22.66 -4.10
N LEU A 75 -2.12 -21.69 -4.54
CA LEU A 75 -2.50 -20.54 -3.72
C LEU A 75 -3.41 -20.99 -2.56
N LYS A 76 -2.92 -20.83 -1.33
CA LYS A 76 -3.68 -21.07 -0.11
C LYS A 76 -3.85 -19.77 0.68
N ARG A 77 -5.06 -19.52 1.18
CA ARG A 77 -5.39 -18.31 1.95
C ARG A 77 -4.38 -18.00 3.07
N TRP A 78 -4.10 -18.98 3.93
CA TRP A 78 -3.19 -18.78 5.06
C TRP A 78 -1.75 -18.45 4.60
N GLN A 79 -1.33 -18.99 3.45
CA GLN A 79 0.00 -18.77 2.88
C GLN A 79 0.09 -17.34 2.35
N VAL A 80 -0.94 -16.88 1.64
CA VAL A 80 -1.05 -15.50 1.16
C VAL A 80 -1.07 -14.51 2.33
N LEU A 81 -1.87 -14.76 3.37
CA LEU A 81 -1.92 -13.87 4.53
C LEU A 81 -0.59 -13.78 5.27
N ARG A 82 0.09 -14.92 5.46
CA ARG A 82 1.40 -14.95 6.11
C ARG A 82 2.46 -14.20 5.29
N GLY A 83 2.56 -14.49 3.99
CA GLY A 83 3.53 -13.83 3.11
C GLY A 83 3.25 -12.33 2.97
N ALA A 84 1.96 -11.96 2.92
CA ALA A 84 1.54 -10.57 2.92
C ALA A 84 1.61 -9.93 4.31
N GLY A 85 2.06 -10.61 5.37
CA GLY A 85 2.12 -10.11 6.75
C GLY A 85 0.81 -9.47 7.22
N LEU A 86 -0.31 -10.16 6.96
CA LEU A 86 -1.67 -9.80 7.34
C LEU A 86 -2.27 -10.87 8.25
N SER A 87 -3.31 -10.50 8.99
CA SER A 87 -4.14 -11.43 9.74
C SER A 87 -5.61 -11.21 9.37
N GLU A 88 -6.44 -12.22 9.60
CA GLU A 88 -7.88 -12.17 9.31
C GLU A 88 -8.57 -10.97 9.98
N GLN A 89 -8.18 -10.68 11.23
CA GLN A 89 -8.74 -9.59 12.03
C GLN A 89 -8.35 -8.21 11.51
N ARG A 90 -7.22 -8.11 10.80
CA ARG A 90 -6.69 -6.84 10.29
C ARG A 90 -7.10 -6.57 8.85
N LEU A 91 -7.66 -7.56 8.15
CA LEU A 91 -8.17 -7.36 6.79
C LEU A 91 -9.33 -6.37 6.80
N THR A 92 -9.20 -5.36 5.96
CA THR A 92 -10.33 -4.52 5.56
C THR A 92 -11.29 -5.36 4.71
N ASP A 93 -12.57 -4.99 4.69
CA ASP A 93 -13.58 -5.73 3.93
C ASP A 93 -13.27 -5.77 2.43
N LEU A 94 -12.74 -4.68 1.87
CA LEU A 94 -12.31 -4.63 0.47
C LEU A 94 -11.12 -5.57 0.20
N ALA A 95 -10.11 -5.58 1.06
CA ALA A 95 -8.98 -6.50 0.89
C ALA A 95 -9.38 -7.96 1.10
N ARG A 96 -10.38 -8.23 1.96
CA ARG A 96 -10.94 -9.57 2.16
C ARG A 96 -11.64 -10.08 0.90
N ARG A 97 -12.53 -9.28 0.31
CA ARG A 97 -13.22 -9.63 -0.94
C ARG A 97 -12.23 -9.84 -2.08
N PHE A 98 -11.25 -8.95 -2.21
CA PHE A 98 -10.18 -9.11 -3.20
C PHE A 98 -9.43 -10.44 -3.02
N LEU A 99 -9.10 -10.81 -1.77
CA LEU A 99 -8.44 -12.08 -1.49
C LEU A 99 -9.32 -13.29 -1.83
N GLU A 100 -10.63 -13.21 -1.57
CA GLU A 100 -11.60 -14.25 -1.93
C GLU A 100 -11.69 -14.43 -3.45
N GLU A 101 -11.81 -13.33 -4.20
CA GLU A 101 -11.83 -13.33 -5.66
C GLU A 101 -10.55 -13.94 -6.27
N VAL A 102 -9.38 -13.57 -5.74
CA VAL A 102 -8.08 -14.08 -6.22
C VAL A 102 -7.90 -15.57 -5.93
N LEU A 103 -8.53 -16.08 -4.88
CA LEU A 103 -8.46 -17.49 -4.48
C LEU A 103 -9.60 -18.33 -5.05
N GLU A 104 -10.54 -17.74 -5.78
CA GLU A 104 -11.74 -18.38 -6.32
C GLU A 104 -12.60 -19.07 -5.23
N ILE A 105 -12.73 -18.44 -4.05
CA ILE A 105 -13.47 -18.95 -2.88
C ILE A 105 -14.61 -18.03 -2.44
#